data_AF-A0A3L6EDF4-F1
#
_entry.id   AF-A0A3L6EDF4-F1
#
_cell.length_a   1.000
_cell.length_b   1.000
_cell.length_c   1.000
_cell.angle_alpha   90.00
_cell.angle_beta   90.00
_cell.angle_gamma   90.00
#
_symmetry.space_group_name_H-M   'P 1'
#
loop_
_entity.id
_entity.type
_entity.pdbx_description
1 polymer ?
#
loop_
_entity_poly.entity_id
_entity_poly.type
_entity_poly.pdbx_seq_one_letter_code
_entity_poly.pdbx_strand_id
1 'polypeptide(L)'
;MVSSVPVGEKLFIGGDLNGHVGTSSTSFEGVHGGFGFGTRNQEGEEILIFALAYDMFIANTSFRKRKSHLVTFSSGQHTSQIDFVLLRKEDRHACLDCKVIPGECVVTQHKLVVADFRFKIRLQRNKHNKVTRTKWWKLKGDVAQTFKERVIEEGPRAEEGDTNIMWRKMVTCIRKIASEEFGLSQGNRREVKDTWWWNDDVQKAIKEKKDCYKRLHHDKCADNIEKYRIAKKSAERAVSRAWGQAYDDLYQRLDTKQGEKDIYRMAKIREMKTRDVNQVKCIKDEANQLFVKNEEIKNRWKEYFNKLFNGGNESSTIELDEPFDDNNMGFVRRIQEYEVKEALKRMKVGKAMGPDGIPIEVWRCLGDIAIVWLTKLFNTIFWTNRMPDEWRWSTLVPIFENKGDVQSFTNYRGIKLMSHKMKLWERVIEHRLRKMTSVTQN
;
A
#
# COMPACT_ATOMS: atom_id res chain seq x y z
N MET A 1 -7.33 29.48 3.74
CA MET A 1 -7.18 28.20 3.00
C MET A 1 -6.19 28.32 1.85
N VAL A 2 -6.26 29.35 1.00
CA VAL A 2 -5.23 29.57 -0.04
C VAL A 2 -3.88 29.99 0.55
N SER A 3 -3.89 30.88 1.54
CA SER A 3 -2.69 31.38 2.24
C SER A 3 -1.91 30.32 3.02
N SER A 4 -2.54 29.20 3.38
CA SER A 4 -1.89 28.09 4.08
C SER A 4 -1.14 27.14 3.13
N VAL A 5 -1.32 27.27 1.81
CA VAL A 5 -0.62 26.46 0.82
C VAL A 5 0.66 27.19 0.40
N PRO A 6 1.86 26.59 0.57
CA PRO A 6 3.12 27.21 0.20
C PRO A 6 3.15 27.67 -1.26
N VAL A 7 3.82 28.79 -1.53
CA VAL A 7 3.92 29.37 -2.89
C VAL A 7 4.61 28.42 -3.87
N GLY A 8 5.54 27.58 -3.40
CA GLY A 8 6.21 26.58 -4.23
C GLY A 8 5.33 25.39 -4.66
N GLU A 9 4.11 25.26 -4.11
CA GLU A 9 3.19 24.18 -4.43
C GLU A 9 2.15 24.59 -5.49
N LYS A 10 1.87 23.66 -6.40
CA LYS A 10 0.83 23.81 -7.42
C LYS A 10 -0.54 23.73 -6.75
N LEU A 11 -1.34 24.79 -6.87
CA LEU A 11 -2.68 24.87 -6.27
C LEU A 11 -3.75 24.94 -7.36
N PHE A 12 -4.75 24.07 -7.24
CA PHE A 12 -5.96 24.04 -8.06
C PHE A 12 -7.17 24.08 -7.15
N ILE A 13 -8.13 24.95 -7.45
CA ILE A 13 -9.41 25.02 -6.76
C ILE A 13 -10.47 24.70 -7.80
N GLY A 14 -11.29 23.69 -7.55
CA GLY A 14 -12.34 23.25 -8.46
C GLY A 14 -13.63 23.02 -7.70
N GLY A 15 -14.75 23.52 -8.23
CA GLY A 15 -16.05 23.27 -7.64
C GLY A 15 -17.14 24.21 -8.13
N ASP A 16 -18.34 23.99 -7.61
CA ASP A 16 -19.47 24.89 -7.77
C ASP A 16 -19.30 26.10 -6.83
N LEU A 17 -19.15 27.29 -7.43
CA LEU A 17 -18.97 28.54 -6.70
C LEU A 17 -20.25 29.39 -6.69
N ASN A 18 -21.34 28.93 -7.31
CA ASN A 18 -22.64 29.62 -7.38
C ASN A 18 -22.59 31.09 -7.86
N GLY A 19 -21.55 31.48 -8.59
CA GLY A 19 -21.40 32.83 -9.14
C GLY A 19 -21.24 32.84 -10.65
N HIS A 20 -21.69 33.90 -11.30
CA HIS A 20 -21.60 34.10 -12.74
C HIS A 20 -20.54 35.14 -13.06
N VAL A 21 -19.38 34.72 -13.54
CA VAL A 21 -18.27 35.63 -13.88
C VAL A 21 -18.51 36.42 -15.18
N GLY A 22 -19.42 35.94 -16.03
CA GLY A 22 -19.86 36.57 -17.26
C GLY A 22 -18.91 36.42 -18.45
N THR A 23 -19.24 37.03 -19.59
CA THR A 23 -18.41 36.98 -20.80
C THR A 23 -17.24 37.97 -20.78
N SER A 24 -17.38 39.10 -20.09
CA SER A 24 -16.39 40.19 -20.15
C SER A 24 -15.27 40.02 -19.13
N SER A 25 -14.04 40.35 -19.55
CA SER A 25 -12.88 40.46 -18.66
C SER A 25 -12.65 41.86 -18.09
N THR A 26 -13.53 42.83 -18.41
CA THR A 26 -13.37 44.23 -17.97
C THR A 26 -13.11 44.30 -16.47
N SER A 27 -12.04 45.02 -16.09
CA SER A 27 -11.56 45.24 -14.72
C SER A 27 -10.86 44.05 -14.05
N PHE A 28 -10.75 42.91 -14.73
CA PHE A 28 -10.10 41.69 -14.24
C PHE A 28 -9.15 41.09 -15.29
N GLU A 29 -8.50 41.96 -16.07
CA GLU A 29 -7.54 41.57 -17.10
C GLU A 29 -6.37 40.81 -16.46
N GLY A 30 -6.28 39.51 -16.78
CA GLY A 30 -5.24 38.61 -16.26
C GLY A 30 -5.76 37.49 -15.36
N VAL A 31 -6.96 37.64 -14.80
CA VAL A 31 -7.68 36.59 -14.04
C VAL A 31 -8.74 35.93 -14.92
N HIS A 32 -9.49 36.73 -15.66
CA HIS A 32 -10.54 36.30 -16.58
C HIS A 32 -10.04 36.33 -18.03
N GLY A 33 -10.24 35.24 -18.77
CA GLY A 33 -9.68 35.08 -20.12
C GLY A 33 -10.56 35.61 -21.27
N GLY A 34 -11.74 36.15 -20.97
CA GLY A 34 -12.62 36.82 -21.94
C GLY A 34 -13.54 35.88 -22.75
N PHE A 35 -13.57 34.59 -22.41
CA PHE A 35 -14.40 33.57 -23.06
C PHE A 35 -15.39 32.90 -22.09
N GLY A 36 -15.82 33.61 -21.04
CA GLY A 36 -16.82 33.12 -20.09
C GLY A 36 -18.24 33.08 -20.67
N PHE A 37 -19.24 32.78 -19.84
CA PHE A 37 -20.63 32.61 -20.25
C PHE A 37 -21.61 33.41 -19.38
N GLY A 38 -22.61 34.02 -20.01
CA GLY A 38 -23.67 34.78 -19.33
C GLY A 38 -23.28 36.21 -18.94
N THR A 39 -24.10 36.82 -18.10
CA THR A 39 -23.88 38.15 -17.53
C THR A 39 -23.27 38.03 -16.14
N ARG A 40 -22.38 38.94 -15.78
CA ARG A 40 -21.74 38.93 -14.47
C ARG A 40 -22.74 39.31 -13.36
N ASN A 41 -22.77 38.58 -12.26
CA ASN A 41 -23.53 38.92 -11.04
C ASN A 41 -22.59 39.28 -9.87
N GLN A 42 -23.17 39.64 -8.72
CA GLN A 42 -22.42 40.03 -7.52
C GLN A 42 -21.51 38.90 -7.03
N GLU A 43 -22.01 37.68 -6.96
CA GLU A 43 -21.26 36.50 -6.54
C GLU A 43 -20.11 36.19 -7.52
N GLY A 44 -20.33 36.40 -8.81
CA GLY A 44 -19.29 36.27 -9.84
C GLY A 44 -18.21 37.34 -9.75
N GLU A 45 -18.57 38.57 -9.38
CA GLU A 45 -17.62 39.64 -9.07
C GLU A 45 -16.77 39.27 -7.84
N GLU A 46 -17.37 38.70 -6.78
CA GLU A 46 -16.65 38.21 -5.61
C GLU A 46 -15.65 37.10 -5.94
N ILE A 47 -16.03 36.16 -6.82
CA ILE A 47 -15.10 35.12 -7.33
C ILE A 47 -13.91 35.77 -8.05
N LEU A 48 -14.16 36.80 -8.85
CA LEU A 48 -13.11 37.52 -9.59
C LEU A 48 -12.20 38.33 -8.66
N ILE A 49 -12.75 39.00 -7.65
CA ILE A 49 -12.00 39.72 -6.61
C ILE A 49 -11.16 38.74 -5.81
N PHE A 50 -11.72 37.59 -5.41
CA PHE A 50 -11.00 36.53 -4.72
C PHE A 50 -9.82 36.03 -5.57
N ALA A 51 -10.07 35.74 -6.84
CA ALA A 51 -9.03 35.26 -7.74
C ALA A 51 -7.95 36.33 -7.97
N LEU A 52 -8.31 37.61 -8.04
CA LEU A 52 -7.35 38.71 -8.14
C LEU A 52 -6.50 38.83 -6.87
N ALA A 53 -7.12 38.77 -5.68
CA ALA A 53 -6.44 38.92 -4.39
C ALA A 53 -5.40 37.82 -4.13
N TYR A 54 -5.62 36.61 -4.64
CA TYR A 54 -4.72 35.47 -4.48
C TYR A 54 -3.88 35.16 -5.74
N ASP A 55 -3.84 36.07 -6.71
CA ASP A 55 -3.15 35.92 -8.00
C ASP A 55 -3.45 34.58 -8.69
N MET A 56 -4.75 34.28 -8.78
CA MET A 56 -5.31 33.10 -9.41
C MET A 56 -5.90 33.44 -10.79
N PHE A 57 -6.10 32.40 -11.58
CA PHE A 57 -6.56 32.45 -12.95
C PHE A 57 -7.71 31.48 -13.16
N ILE A 58 -8.78 31.92 -13.84
CA ILE A 58 -9.98 31.11 -14.08
C ILE A 58 -9.83 30.38 -15.43
N ALA A 59 -9.56 29.08 -15.37
CA ALA A 59 -9.29 28.27 -16.57
C ALA A 59 -10.47 28.23 -17.54
N ASN A 60 -11.70 28.15 -17.02
CA ASN A 60 -12.94 28.02 -17.80
C ASN A 60 -13.15 29.18 -18.78
N THR A 61 -12.66 30.37 -18.43
CA THR A 61 -12.92 31.62 -19.16
C THR A 61 -11.84 31.91 -20.20
N SER A 62 -10.87 31.01 -20.36
CA SER A 62 -9.61 31.29 -21.06
C SER A 62 -9.44 30.60 -22.39
N PHE A 63 -10.39 29.75 -22.75
CA PHE A 63 -10.38 29.03 -24.02
C PHE A 63 -11.67 29.34 -24.78
N ARG A 64 -11.55 29.69 -26.04
CA ARG A 64 -12.71 29.90 -26.90
C ARG A 64 -13.40 28.57 -27.15
N LYS A 65 -14.65 28.45 -26.68
CA LYS A 65 -15.47 27.23 -26.81
C LYS A 65 -16.85 27.53 -27.39
N ARG A 66 -17.53 26.47 -27.85
CA ARG A 66 -18.95 26.53 -28.20
C ARG A 66 -19.77 26.68 -26.92
N LYS A 67 -20.92 27.34 -26.98
CA LYS A 67 -21.81 27.57 -25.81
C LYS A 67 -22.11 26.28 -25.03
N SER A 68 -22.36 25.17 -25.73
CA SER A 68 -22.63 23.85 -25.12
C SER A 68 -21.48 23.31 -24.26
N HIS A 69 -20.24 23.76 -24.47
CA HIS A 69 -19.04 23.35 -23.73
C HIS A 69 -18.62 24.38 -22.67
N LEU A 70 -19.40 25.45 -22.47
CA LEU A 70 -19.20 26.45 -21.41
C LEU A 70 -20.23 26.31 -20.28
N VAL A 71 -21.45 25.88 -20.61
CA VAL A 71 -22.55 25.67 -19.68
C VAL A 71 -22.22 24.51 -18.75
N THR A 72 -22.13 24.77 -17.44
CA THR A 72 -21.84 23.75 -16.43
C THR A 72 -23.10 23.27 -15.72
N PHE A 73 -24.15 24.10 -15.67
CA PHE A 73 -25.43 23.77 -15.06
C PHE A 73 -26.59 24.05 -16.01
N SER A 74 -27.57 23.16 -16.02
CA SER A 74 -28.81 23.33 -16.79
C SER A 74 -30.02 22.83 -16.00
N SER A 75 -31.02 23.70 -15.85
CA SER A 75 -32.32 23.38 -15.24
C SER A 75 -33.44 23.94 -16.11
N GLY A 76 -34.20 23.04 -16.75
CA GLY A 76 -35.22 23.43 -17.73
C GLY A 76 -34.63 24.22 -18.90
N GLN A 77 -35.11 25.45 -19.10
CA GLN A 77 -34.60 26.37 -20.12
C GLN A 77 -33.42 27.24 -19.65
N HIS A 78 -33.08 27.20 -18.36
CA HIS A 78 -32.01 28.01 -17.80
C HIS A 78 -30.67 27.26 -17.86
N THR A 79 -29.66 27.95 -18.37
CA THR A 79 -28.28 27.45 -18.45
C THR A 79 -27.33 28.44 -17.82
N SER A 80 -26.39 27.96 -17.01
CA SER A 80 -25.40 28.78 -16.32
C SER A 80 -24.02 28.15 -16.33
N GLN A 81 -23.01 28.96 -16.00
CA GLN A 81 -21.64 28.55 -15.75
C GLN A 81 -21.32 28.95 -14.30
N ILE A 82 -21.33 27.95 -13.41
CA ILE A 82 -21.15 28.12 -11.95
C ILE A 82 -20.03 27.22 -11.39
N ASP A 83 -19.65 26.19 -12.15
CA ASP A 83 -18.56 25.29 -11.79
C ASP A 83 -17.24 25.79 -12.41
N PHE A 84 -16.27 26.16 -11.59
CA PHE A 84 -15.00 26.75 -12.05
C PHE A 84 -13.79 25.95 -11.61
N VAL A 85 -12.74 26.02 -12.43
CA VAL A 85 -11.38 25.58 -12.09
C VAL A 85 -10.47 26.80 -12.06
N LEU A 86 -9.95 27.11 -10.88
CA LEU A 86 -8.98 28.16 -10.62
C LEU A 86 -7.61 27.55 -10.37
N LEU A 87 -6.56 28.22 -10.82
CA LEU A 87 -5.16 27.85 -10.57
C LEU A 87 -4.32 29.10 -10.30
N ARG A 88 -3.14 28.94 -9.69
CA ARG A 88 -2.19 30.06 -9.57
C ARG A 88 -1.82 30.59 -10.95
N LYS A 89 -1.71 31.91 -11.08
CA LYS A 89 -1.40 32.56 -12.36
C LYS A 89 -0.05 32.13 -12.93
N GLU A 90 0.94 31.85 -12.08
CA GLU A 90 2.24 31.29 -12.47
C GLU A 90 2.12 29.96 -13.23
N ASP A 91 1.08 29.17 -12.93
CA ASP A 91 0.82 27.84 -13.50
C ASP A 91 -0.08 27.88 -14.74
N ARG A 92 -0.52 29.07 -15.16
CA ARG A 92 -1.40 29.25 -16.33
C ARG A 92 -0.89 28.51 -17.55
N HIS A 93 0.42 28.53 -17.79
CA HIS A 93 1.07 27.90 -18.93
C HIS A 93 0.98 26.36 -18.93
N ALA A 94 0.71 25.75 -17.77
CA ALA A 94 0.48 24.31 -17.65
C ALA A 94 -0.95 23.92 -18.05
N CYS A 95 -1.92 24.83 -18.00
CA CYS A 95 -3.30 24.59 -18.42
C CYS A 95 -3.38 24.60 -19.95
N LEU A 96 -3.66 23.45 -20.54
CA LEU A 96 -3.78 23.27 -21.99
C LEU A 96 -5.19 23.52 -22.50
N ASP A 97 -6.19 23.11 -21.72
CA ASP A 97 -7.59 23.25 -22.08
C ASP A 97 -8.48 23.22 -20.84
N CYS A 98 -9.67 23.83 -20.93
CA CYS A 98 -10.76 23.65 -19.97
C CYS A 98 -12.09 23.61 -20.75
N LYS A 99 -12.89 22.56 -20.54
CA LYS A 99 -14.13 22.32 -21.29
C LYS A 99 -15.17 21.60 -20.44
N VAL A 100 -16.44 21.81 -20.79
CA VAL A 100 -17.55 21.01 -20.28
C VAL A 100 -17.90 19.90 -21.27
N ILE A 101 -18.18 18.68 -20.78
CA ILE A 101 -18.67 17.57 -21.59
C ILE A 101 -20.20 17.59 -21.61
N PRO A 102 -20.85 17.90 -22.75
CA PRO A 102 -22.30 18.09 -22.81
C PRO A 102 -23.13 16.80 -22.81
N GLY A 103 -22.51 15.62 -22.98
CA GLY A 103 -23.22 14.35 -23.23
C GLY A 103 -23.06 13.27 -22.15
N GLU A 104 -22.22 13.48 -21.13
CA GLU A 104 -22.05 12.56 -20.00
C GLU A 104 -22.55 13.26 -18.73
N CYS A 105 -23.77 12.94 -18.31
CA CYS A 105 -24.37 13.47 -17.08
C CYS A 105 -24.28 12.40 -15.99
N VAL A 106 -23.44 12.61 -14.97
CA VAL A 106 -23.45 11.80 -13.74
C VAL A 106 -24.56 12.29 -12.79
N VAL A 107 -25.00 13.54 -12.95
CA VAL A 107 -26.05 14.22 -12.18
C VAL A 107 -26.98 14.94 -13.17
N THR A 108 -28.27 15.05 -12.87
CA THR A 108 -29.30 15.54 -13.82
C THR A 108 -29.14 17.00 -14.25
N GLN A 109 -28.51 17.84 -13.42
CA GLN A 109 -28.41 19.29 -13.67
C GLN A 109 -26.98 19.79 -13.91
N HIS A 110 -25.97 19.21 -13.25
CA HIS A 110 -24.56 19.57 -13.43
C HIS A 110 -23.89 18.74 -14.53
N LYS A 111 -23.00 19.38 -15.28
CA LYS A 111 -22.22 18.79 -16.36
C LYS A 111 -20.75 18.72 -15.94
N LEU A 112 -20.07 17.69 -16.43
CA LEU A 112 -18.68 17.45 -16.06
C LEU A 112 -17.74 18.50 -16.67
N VAL A 113 -17.06 19.25 -15.79
CA VAL A 113 -15.96 20.17 -16.16
C VAL A 113 -14.65 19.40 -16.18
N VAL A 114 -13.89 19.54 -17.26
CA VAL A 114 -12.60 18.87 -17.47
C VAL A 114 -11.54 19.91 -17.83
N ALA A 115 -10.49 19.98 -17.03
CA ALA A 115 -9.30 20.78 -17.30
C ALA A 115 -8.09 19.89 -17.57
N ASP A 116 -7.42 20.14 -18.70
CA ASP A 116 -6.25 19.40 -19.16
C ASP A 116 -4.98 20.15 -18.76
N PHE A 117 -4.09 19.50 -18.00
CA PHE A 117 -2.83 20.10 -17.55
C PHE A 117 -1.60 19.33 -18.02
N ARG A 118 -0.50 20.04 -18.27
CA ARG A 118 0.80 19.46 -18.63
C ARG A 118 1.90 19.97 -17.73
N PHE A 119 2.38 19.09 -16.84
CA PHE A 119 3.52 19.36 -15.97
C PHE A 119 4.76 18.59 -16.44
N LYS A 120 5.91 19.25 -16.47
CA LYS A 120 7.21 18.58 -16.61
C LYS A 120 7.65 18.05 -15.26
N ILE A 121 7.20 16.85 -14.92
CA ILE A 121 7.59 16.19 -13.67
C ILE A 121 8.87 15.39 -13.94
N ARG A 122 9.97 15.74 -13.27
CA ARG A 122 11.12 14.84 -13.14
C ARG A 122 10.73 13.73 -12.17
N LEU A 123 10.07 12.69 -12.68
CA LEU A 123 9.90 11.46 -11.90
C LEU A 123 11.28 10.85 -11.69
N GLN A 124 11.86 11.08 -10.52
CA GLN A 124 12.81 10.14 -9.98
C GLN A 124 12.02 8.87 -9.68
N ARG A 125 11.91 8.00 -10.69
CA ARG A 125 11.53 6.60 -10.48
C ARG A 125 12.64 6.01 -9.63
N ASN A 126 12.46 6.10 -8.32
CA ASN A 126 13.18 5.24 -7.40
C ASN A 126 12.93 3.82 -7.90
N LYS A 127 13.97 3.17 -8.43
CA LYS A 127 13.96 1.73 -8.65
C LYS A 127 13.69 1.14 -7.27
N HIS A 128 12.43 0.85 -6.97
CA HIS A 128 12.11 0.05 -5.80
C HIS A 128 12.92 -1.23 -5.96
N ASN A 129 13.91 -1.44 -5.09
CA ASN A 129 14.65 -2.68 -5.05
C ASN A 129 13.61 -3.79 -4.94
N LYS A 130 13.46 -4.58 -6.02
CA LYS A 130 12.54 -5.71 -6.04
C LYS A 130 13.09 -6.70 -5.04
N VAL A 131 12.57 -6.68 -3.82
CA VAL A 131 12.96 -7.65 -2.80
C VAL A 131 12.47 -9.02 -3.29
N THR A 132 13.40 -9.87 -3.70
CA THR A 132 13.13 -11.26 -4.02
C THR A 132 12.76 -11.97 -2.73
N ARG A 133 11.74 -12.83 -2.80
CA ARG A 133 11.27 -13.61 -1.66
C ARG A 133 11.07 -15.06 -2.09
N THR A 134 11.47 -15.99 -1.24
CA THR A 134 11.21 -17.41 -1.43
C THR A 134 9.71 -17.70 -1.41
N LYS A 135 9.24 -18.55 -2.32
CA LYS A 135 7.81 -18.88 -2.48
C LYS A 135 7.31 -19.89 -1.44
N TRP A 136 7.38 -19.55 -0.16
CA TRP A 136 7.05 -20.45 0.96
C TRP A 136 5.63 -21.04 0.94
N TRP A 137 4.68 -20.48 0.19
CA TRP A 137 3.35 -21.06 0.01
C TRP A 137 3.35 -22.42 -0.72
N LYS A 138 4.47 -22.77 -1.38
CA LYS A 138 4.70 -24.09 -1.98
C LYS A 138 5.15 -25.16 -0.98
N LEU A 139 5.43 -24.81 0.29
CA LEU A 139 5.81 -25.75 1.34
C LEU A 139 4.58 -26.57 1.78
N LYS A 140 4.11 -27.47 0.90
CA LYS A 140 2.95 -28.36 1.10
C LYS A 140 3.13 -29.65 0.29
N GLY A 141 2.51 -30.74 0.74
CA GLY A 141 2.50 -32.02 0.04
C GLY A 141 3.91 -32.57 -0.21
N ASP A 142 4.09 -33.27 -1.33
CA ASP A 142 5.32 -33.98 -1.68
C ASP A 142 6.54 -33.05 -1.77
N VAL A 143 6.33 -31.83 -2.27
CA VAL A 143 7.38 -30.79 -2.39
C VAL A 143 7.94 -30.38 -1.03
N ALA A 144 7.14 -30.42 0.04
CA ALA A 144 7.65 -30.18 1.39
C ALA A 144 8.52 -31.33 1.90
N GLN A 145 8.22 -32.55 1.47
CA GLN A 145 8.97 -33.74 1.87
C GLN A 145 10.33 -33.80 1.19
N THR A 146 10.40 -33.55 -0.12
CA THR A 146 11.66 -33.39 -0.85
C THR A 146 12.53 -32.29 -0.25
N PHE A 147 11.92 -31.13 0.07
CA PHE A 147 12.63 -30.05 0.77
C PHE A 147 13.21 -30.52 2.12
N LYS A 148 12.42 -31.26 2.91
CA LYS A 148 12.87 -31.77 4.21
C LYS A 148 14.04 -32.74 4.06
N GLU A 149 13.94 -33.71 3.15
CA GLU A 149 14.98 -34.71 2.89
C GLU A 149 16.29 -34.05 2.44
N ARG A 150 16.23 -33.11 1.49
CA ARG A 150 17.41 -32.35 1.05
C ARG A 150 18.04 -31.53 2.17
N VAL A 151 17.24 -30.91 3.04
CA VAL A 151 17.78 -30.17 4.20
C VAL A 151 18.43 -31.11 5.21
N ILE A 152 17.96 -32.35 5.34
CA ILE A 152 18.60 -33.36 6.20
C ILE A 152 19.95 -33.80 5.62
N GLU A 153 20.03 -33.97 4.30
CA GLU A 153 21.23 -34.43 3.59
C GLU A 153 22.31 -33.34 3.47
N GLU A 154 21.93 -32.15 3.00
CA GLU A 154 22.84 -30.99 2.81
C GLU A 154 22.96 -30.11 4.07
N GLY A 155 22.26 -30.47 5.14
CA GLY A 155 22.24 -29.72 6.39
C GLY A 155 23.61 -29.67 7.06
N PRO A 156 23.91 -28.59 7.83
CA PRO A 156 25.14 -28.55 8.60
C PRO A 156 25.16 -29.71 9.60
N ARG A 157 26.25 -30.50 9.57
CA ARG A 157 26.55 -31.44 10.65
C ARG A 157 26.77 -30.64 11.94
N ALA A 158 26.47 -31.27 13.07
CA ALA A 158 26.55 -30.60 14.36
C ALA A 158 28.01 -30.32 14.74
N GLU A 159 28.53 -29.18 14.29
CA GLU A 159 29.83 -28.65 14.67
C GLU A 159 29.64 -27.58 15.76
N GLU A 160 30.55 -27.57 16.72
CA GLU A 160 30.65 -26.49 17.71
C GLU A 160 31.26 -25.25 17.04
N GLY A 161 30.76 -24.06 17.40
CA GLY A 161 31.25 -22.82 16.82
C GLY A 161 30.46 -21.60 17.31
N ASP A 162 30.90 -20.43 16.85
CA ASP A 162 30.24 -19.15 17.17
C ASP A 162 28.78 -19.11 16.72
N THR A 163 27.92 -18.42 17.47
CA THR A 163 26.46 -18.39 17.25
C THR A 163 26.10 -17.80 15.88
N ASN A 164 26.87 -16.83 15.37
CA ASN A 164 26.67 -16.32 14.02
C ASN A 164 27.01 -17.36 12.95
N ILE A 165 28.08 -18.12 13.12
CA ILE A 165 28.50 -19.15 12.16
C ILE A 165 27.46 -20.27 12.12
N MET A 166 27.04 -20.75 13.28
CA MET A 166 25.99 -21.76 13.41
C MET A 166 24.70 -21.30 12.71
N TRP A 167 24.21 -20.10 13.04
CA TRP A 167 23.01 -19.53 12.45
C TRP A 167 23.13 -19.34 10.93
N ARG A 168 24.23 -18.76 10.47
CA ARG A 168 24.46 -18.50 9.04
C ARG A 168 24.50 -19.78 8.24
N LYS A 169 25.19 -20.83 8.71
CA LYS A 169 25.25 -22.15 8.04
C LYS A 169 23.83 -22.72 7.88
N MET A 170 23.05 -22.76 8.96
CA MET A 170 21.67 -23.27 8.95
C MET A 170 20.78 -22.49 7.98
N VAL A 171 20.75 -21.17 8.10
CA VAL A 171 19.87 -20.31 7.31
C VAL A 171 20.26 -20.29 5.84
N THR A 172 21.56 -20.32 5.53
CA THR A 172 22.04 -20.35 4.14
C THR A 172 21.63 -21.66 3.47
N CYS A 173 21.78 -22.80 4.16
CA CYS A 173 21.31 -24.10 3.67
C CYS A 173 19.79 -24.08 3.39
N ILE A 174 18.98 -23.66 4.38
CA ILE A 174 17.52 -23.57 4.24
C ILE A 174 17.11 -22.65 3.09
N ARG A 175 17.72 -21.46 2.97
CA ARG A 175 17.40 -20.49 1.91
C ARG A 175 17.81 -21.00 0.53
N LYS A 176 18.99 -21.61 0.41
CA LYS A 176 19.49 -22.19 -0.83
C LYS A 176 18.52 -23.25 -1.35
N ILE A 177 18.26 -24.29 -0.55
CA ILE A 177 17.37 -25.40 -0.94
C ILE A 177 15.96 -24.89 -1.23
N ALA A 178 15.42 -24.00 -0.40
CA ALA A 178 14.10 -23.43 -0.64
C ALA A 178 14.03 -22.57 -1.91
N SER A 179 15.12 -21.90 -2.28
CA SER A 179 15.18 -21.12 -3.53
C SER A 179 15.24 -22.00 -4.78
N GLU A 180 15.87 -23.16 -4.68
CA GLU A 180 15.94 -24.17 -5.75
C GLU A 180 14.58 -24.89 -5.91
N GLU A 181 14.01 -25.37 -4.80
CA GLU A 181 12.74 -26.13 -4.82
C GLU A 181 11.53 -25.25 -5.10
N PHE A 182 11.42 -24.10 -4.43
CA PHE A 182 10.22 -23.26 -4.50
C PHE A 182 10.34 -22.16 -5.55
N GLY A 183 11.57 -21.75 -5.87
CA GLY A 183 11.86 -20.58 -6.67
C GLY A 183 11.70 -19.26 -5.89
N LEU A 184 12.16 -18.18 -6.49
CA LEU A 184 12.01 -16.82 -5.97
C LEU A 184 10.84 -16.10 -6.65
N SER A 185 10.09 -15.32 -5.89
CA SER A 185 9.11 -14.38 -6.43
C SER A 185 9.83 -13.14 -6.94
N GLN A 186 9.62 -12.78 -8.20
CA GLN A 186 9.94 -11.43 -8.66
C GLN A 186 8.91 -10.48 -8.03
N GLY A 187 9.39 -9.46 -7.31
CA GLY A 187 8.58 -8.52 -6.51
C GLY A 187 7.61 -7.62 -7.29
N ASN A 188 7.08 -8.08 -8.43
CA ASN A 188 5.93 -7.45 -9.04
C ASN A 188 4.75 -7.67 -8.09
N ARG A 189 4.28 -6.60 -7.44
CA ARG A 189 2.89 -6.57 -6.97
C ARG A 189 2.06 -6.93 -8.19
N ARG A 190 1.49 -8.13 -8.23
CA ARG A 190 0.33 -8.36 -9.08
C ARG A 190 -0.70 -7.40 -8.54
N GLU A 191 -0.89 -6.27 -9.22
CA GLU A 191 -2.18 -5.60 -9.14
C GLU A 191 -3.19 -6.71 -9.39
N VAL A 192 -3.97 -7.03 -8.35
CA VAL A 192 -5.06 -7.96 -8.49
C VAL A 192 -5.95 -7.28 -9.52
N LYS A 193 -5.86 -7.73 -10.77
CA LYS A 193 -6.66 -7.16 -11.84
C LYS A 193 -8.11 -7.31 -11.39
N ASP A 194 -8.83 -6.20 -11.38
CA ASP A 194 -10.30 -6.16 -11.17
C ASP A 194 -11.06 -7.07 -12.15
N THR A 195 -10.35 -7.53 -13.15
CA THR A 195 -10.76 -8.39 -14.23
C THR A 195 -10.26 -9.82 -13.96
N TRP A 196 -10.43 -10.35 -12.74
CA TRP A 196 -10.10 -11.75 -12.42
C TRP A 196 -11.02 -12.74 -13.16
N TRP A 197 -12.18 -12.26 -13.58
CA TRP A 197 -13.15 -12.91 -14.48
C TRP A 197 -12.81 -12.71 -15.97
N TRP A 198 -11.69 -12.06 -16.30
CA TRP A 198 -11.30 -11.76 -17.67
C TRP A 198 -10.57 -12.92 -18.30
N ASN A 199 -11.12 -13.38 -19.41
CA ASN A 199 -10.60 -14.45 -20.22
C ASN A 199 -10.28 -13.95 -21.64
N ASP A 200 -9.68 -14.83 -22.44
CA ASP A 200 -9.25 -14.51 -23.80
C ASP A 200 -10.43 -14.15 -24.71
N ASP A 201 -11.62 -14.71 -24.45
CA ASP A 201 -12.85 -14.43 -25.19
C ASP A 201 -13.32 -12.98 -25.01
N VAL A 202 -13.33 -12.49 -23.75
CA VAL A 202 -13.63 -11.09 -23.45
C VAL A 202 -12.59 -10.18 -24.09
N GLN A 203 -11.30 -10.55 -24.01
CA GLN A 203 -10.23 -9.77 -24.61
C GLN A 203 -10.41 -9.62 -26.13
N LYS A 204 -10.73 -10.70 -26.81
CA LYS A 204 -10.98 -10.71 -28.26
C LYS A 204 -12.19 -9.87 -28.64
N ALA A 205 -13.32 -10.06 -27.96
CA ALA A 205 -14.56 -9.34 -28.26
C ALA A 205 -14.44 -7.82 -28.00
N ILE A 206 -13.73 -7.41 -26.94
CA ILE A 206 -13.48 -5.99 -26.67
C ILE A 206 -12.51 -5.37 -27.69
N LYS A 207 -11.51 -6.13 -28.15
CA LYS A 207 -10.60 -5.68 -29.22
C LYS A 207 -11.35 -5.45 -30.52
N GLU A 208 -12.19 -6.39 -30.94
CA GLU A 208 -13.05 -6.26 -32.13
C GLU A 208 -14.00 -5.07 -32.04
N LYS A 209 -14.67 -4.86 -30.88
CA LYS A 209 -15.49 -3.67 -30.62
C LYS A 209 -14.70 -2.37 -30.79
N LYS A 210 -13.48 -2.30 -30.26
CA LYS A 210 -12.61 -1.11 -30.37
C LYS A 210 -12.19 -0.87 -31.82
N ASP A 211 -11.85 -1.92 -32.57
CA ASP A 211 -11.42 -1.77 -33.95
C ASP A 211 -12.58 -1.37 -34.88
N CYS A 212 -13.78 -1.89 -34.65
CA CYS A 212 -15.00 -1.40 -35.33
C CYS A 212 -15.33 0.05 -34.96
N TYR A 213 -15.13 0.47 -33.71
CA TYR A 213 -15.33 1.86 -33.31
C TYR A 213 -14.36 2.82 -33.99
N LYS A 214 -13.08 2.44 -34.14
CA LYS A 214 -12.10 3.24 -34.89
C LYS A 214 -12.55 3.45 -36.34
N ARG A 215 -13.01 2.38 -37.00
CA ARG A 215 -13.52 2.46 -38.38
C ARG A 215 -14.75 3.37 -38.47
N LEU A 216 -15.70 3.22 -37.54
CA LEU A 216 -16.88 4.10 -37.43
C LEU A 216 -16.53 5.57 -37.20
N HIS A 217 -15.48 5.84 -36.41
CA HIS A 217 -15.03 7.20 -36.12
C HIS A 217 -14.41 7.86 -37.37
N HIS A 218 -13.74 7.08 -38.23
CA HIS A 218 -13.17 7.58 -39.48
C HIS A 218 -14.21 7.69 -40.60
N ASP A 219 -15.15 6.75 -40.68
CA ASP A 219 -16.18 6.69 -41.71
C ASP A 219 -17.52 6.22 -41.12
N LYS A 220 -18.51 7.12 -41.14
CA LYS A 220 -19.85 6.92 -40.57
C LYS A 220 -20.84 6.27 -41.56
N CYS A 221 -20.37 5.40 -42.44
CA CYS A 221 -21.24 4.65 -43.33
C CYS A 221 -22.13 3.64 -42.57
N ALA A 222 -23.26 3.26 -43.18
CA ALA A 222 -24.23 2.35 -42.59
C ALA A 222 -23.63 0.97 -42.23
N ASP A 223 -22.68 0.50 -43.05
CA ASP A 223 -21.97 -0.77 -42.84
C ASP A 223 -21.07 -0.74 -41.59
N ASN A 224 -20.33 0.35 -41.37
CA ASN A 224 -19.52 0.52 -40.16
C ASN A 224 -20.37 0.67 -38.89
N ILE A 225 -21.55 1.29 -39.00
CA ILE A 225 -22.52 1.40 -37.90
C ILE A 225 -23.02 0.01 -37.49
N GLU A 226 -23.42 -0.83 -38.45
CA GLU A 226 -23.93 -2.17 -38.15
C GLU A 226 -22.81 -3.10 -37.63
N LYS A 227 -21.61 -3.04 -38.22
CA LYS A 227 -20.44 -3.79 -37.72
C LYS A 227 -20.09 -3.44 -36.28
N TYR A 228 -20.10 -2.15 -35.92
CA TYR A 228 -19.90 -1.72 -34.53
C TYR A 228 -21.02 -2.21 -33.61
N ARG A 229 -22.28 -2.16 -34.05
CA ARG A 229 -23.44 -2.61 -33.27
C ARG A 229 -23.37 -4.11 -32.96
N ILE A 230 -23.01 -4.94 -33.94
CA ILE A 230 -22.81 -6.39 -33.76
C ILE A 230 -21.64 -6.65 -32.80
N ALA A 231 -20.50 -6.00 -33.01
CA ALA A 231 -19.32 -6.16 -32.16
C ALA A 231 -19.59 -5.69 -30.71
N LYS A 232 -20.36 -4.62 -30.52
CA LYS A 232 -20.80 -4.14 -29.20
C LYS A 232 -21.66 -5.18 -28.48
N LYS A 233 -22.69 -5.75 -29.15
CA LYS A 233 -23.53 -6.81 -28.58
C LYS A 233 -22.71 -8.08 -28.25
N SER A 234 -21.79 -8.45 -29.14
CA SER A 234 -20.90 -9.60 -28.92
C SER A 234 -20.03 -9.41 -27.67
N ALA A 235 -19.43 -8.23 -27.52
CA ALA A 235 -18.64 -7.88 -26.35
C ALA A 235 -19.46 -7.87 -25.05
N GLU A 236 -20.68 -7.30 -25.06
CA GLU A 236 -21.58 -7.31 -23.90
C GLU A 236 -21.94 -8.74 -23.47
N ARG A 237 -22.24 -9.62 -24.43
CA ARG A 237 -22.53 -11.04 -24.14
C ARG A 237 -21.31 -11.79 -23.61
N ALA A 238 -20.13 -11.56 -24.18
CA ALA A 238 -18.89 -12.19 -23.73
C ALA A 238 -18.56 -11.77 -22.29
N VAL A 239 -18.70 -10.48 -21.97
CA VAL A 239 -18.51 -9.95 -20.61
C VAL A 239 -19.54 -10.57 -19.65
N SER A 240 -20.82 -10.60 -20.03
CA SER A 240 -21.88 -11.16 -19.17
C SER A 240 -21.66 -12.65 -18.87
N ARG A 241 -21.30 -13.46 -19.87
CA ARG A 241 -21.00 -14.89 -19.66
C ARG A 241 -19.78 -15.12 -18.77
N ALA A 242 -18.67 -14.43 -19.08
CA ALA A 242 -17.44 -14.58 -18.30
C ALA A 242 -17.63 -14.12 -16.85
N TRP A 243 -18.39 -13.05 -16.65
CA TRP A 243 -18.74 -12.56 -15.33
C TRP A 243 -19.64 -13.52 -14.56
N GLY A 244 -20.68 -14.08 -15.20
CA GLY A 244 -21.56 -15.08 -14.61
C GLY A 244 -20.81 -16.34 -14.17
N GLN A 245 -20.05 -16.96 -15.08
CA GLN A 245 -19.26 -18.16 -14.78
C GLN A 245 -18.26 -17.92 -13.63
N ALA A 246 -17.57 -16.78 -13.65
CA ALA A 246 -16.63 -16.45 -12.60
C ALA A 246 -17.30 -16.31 -11.23
N TYR A 247 -18.49 -15.70 -11.17
CA TYR A 247 -19.27 -15.60 -9.92
C TYR A 247 -19.82 -16.94 -9.48
N ASP A 248 -20.32 -17.78 -10.38
CA ASP A 248 -20.78 -19.13 -10.07
C ASP A 248 -19.64 -19.97 -9.45
N ASP A 249 -18.46 -19.95 -10.07
CA ASP A 249 -17.24 -20.60 -9.54
C ASP A 249 -16.80 -20.00 -8.19
N LEU A 250 -17.02 -18.71 -7.97
CA LEU A 250 -16.75 -18.07 -6.69
C LEU A 250 -17.74 -18.57 -5.63
N TYR A 251 -19.04 -18.57 -5.92
CA TYR A 251 -20.09 -19.01 -5.02
C TYR A 251 -19.90 -20.47 -4.62
N GLN A 252 -19.60 -21.36 -5.56
CA GLN A 252 -19.28 -22.77 -5.27
C GLN A 252 -18.08 -22.92 -4.32
N ARG A 253 -17.10 -22.02 -4.39
CA ARG A 253 -15.93 -22.05 -3.50
C ARG A 253 -16.23 -21.50 -2.11
N LEU A 254 -17.28 -20.71 -1.91
CA LEU A 254 -17.62 -20.09 -0.63
C LEU A 254 -17.96 -21.12 0.46
N ASP A 255 -18.46 -22.28 0.07
CA ASP A 255 -18.71 -23.40 0.99
C ASP A 255 -17.43 -24.05 1.54
N THR A 256 -16.26 -23.60 1.08
CA THR A 256 -14.96 -24.05 1.58
C THR A 256 -14.32 -23.01 2.49
N LYS A 257 -13.53 -23.46 3.49
CA LYS A 257 -12.69 -22.57 4.34
C LYS A 257 -11.72 -21.66 3.55
N GLN A 258 -11.48 -21.98 2.27
CA GLN A 258 -10.65 -21.18 1.38
C GLN A 258 -11.45 -20.07 0.68
N GLY A 259 -12.73 -20.30 0.35
CA GLY A 259 -13.61 -19.29 -0.24
C GLY A 259 -14.08 -18.23 0.75
N GLU A 260 -14.22 -18.56 2.03
CA GLU A 260 -14.48 -17.57 3.09
C GLU A 260 -13.42 -16.43 3.08
N LYS A 261 -12.14 -16.79 2.88
CA LYS A 261 -11.03 -15.82 2.76
C LYS A 261 -11.11 -14.97 1.50
N ASP A 262 -11.74 -15.46 0.44
CA ASP A 262 -11.90 -14.72 -0.81
C ASP A 262 -12.96 -13.61 -0.64
N ILE A 263 -14.04 -13.83 0.13
CA ILE A 263 -15.01 -12.78 0.50
C ILE A 263 -14.32 -11.66 1.27
N TYR A 264 -13.59 -12.00 2.34
CA TYR A 264 -12.86 -11.00 3.13
C TYR A 264 -11.85 -10.24 2.28
N ARG A 265 -11.20 -10.91 1.32
CA ARG A 265 -10.31 -10.24 0.36
C ARG A 265 -11.07 -9.26 -0.52
N MET A 266 -12.22 -9.64 -1.07
CA MET A 266 -13.04 -8.79 -1.93
C MET A 266 -13.61 -7.58 -1.18
N ALA A 267 -14.14 -7.78 0.04
CA ALA A 267 -14.61 -6.71 0.90
C ALA A 267 -13.48 -5.71 1.21
N LYS A 268 -12.30 -6.22 1.57
CA LYS A 268 -11.12 -5.40 1.84
C LYS A 268 -10.63 -4.64 0.60
N ILE A 269 -10.68 -5.24 -0.60
CA ILE A 269 -10.34 -4.54 -1.85
C ILE A 269 -11.33 -3.39 -2.09
N ARG A 270 -12.63 -3.62 -1.89
CA ARG A 270 -13.66 -2.56 -2.06
C ARG A 270 -13.44 -1.42 -1.06
N GLU A 271 -13.20 -1.75 0.20
CA GLU A 271 -12.87 -0.78 1.25
C GLU A 271 -11.57 -0.01 0.95
N MET A 272 -10.53 -0.67 0.43
CA MET A 272 -9.30 0.02 0.03
C MET A 272 -9.53 0.98 -1.15
N LYS A 273 -10.52 0.72 -2.01
CA LYS A 273 -10.87 1.62 -3.12
C LYS A 273 -11.66 2.84 -2.69
N THR A 274 -12.40 2.77 -1.59
CA THR A 274 -13.09 3.94 -1.03
C THR A 274 -12.15 4.86 -0.25
N ARG A 275 -10.88 4.45 -0.05
CA ARG A 275 -9.87 5.28 0.60
C ARG A 275 -9.13 6.10 -0.46
N ASP A 276 -9.24 7.43 -0.38
CA ASP A 276 -8.54 8.36 -1.29
C ASP A 276 -7.00 8.23 -1.23
N VAL A 277 -6.48 7.71 -0.13
CA VAL A 277 -5.03 7.56 0.11
C VAL A 277 -4.68 6.10 0.36
N ASN A 278 -4.34 5.37 -0.70
CA ASN A 278 -3.86 3.98 -0.62
C ASN A 278 -2.36 3.86 -0.27
N GLN A 279 -1.61 4.95 -0.38
CA GLN A 279 -0.20 5.04 -0.01
C GLN A 279 0.08 6.42 0.59
N VAL A 280 0.78 6.45 1.71
CA VAL A 280 1.30 7.67 2.32
C VAL A 280 2.39 8.21 1.42
N LYS A 281 2.03 9.14 0.52
CA LYS A 281 2.98 9.82 -0.36
C LYS A 281 3.59 11.05 0.29
N CYS A 282 2.94 11.57 1.33
CA CYS A 282 3.40 12.72 2.09
C CYS A 282 3.06 12.58 3.57
N ILE A 283 3.92 13.14 4.43
CA ILE A 283 3.77 13.15 5.89
C ILE A 283 4.02 14.57 6.38
N LYS A 284 3.19 15.05 7.30
CA LYS A 284 3.36 16.33 7.97
C LYS A 284 4.30 16.20 9.15
N ASP A 285 5.11 17.22 9.40
CA ASP A 285 5.88 17.37 10.63
C ASP A 285 5.06 18.04 11.75
N GLU A 286 5.71 18.32 12.88
CA GLU A 286 5.10 18.99 14.04
C GLU A 286 4.76 20.47 13.75
N ALA A 287 5.40 21.07 12.74
CA ALA A 287 5.14 22.42 12.24
C ALA A 287 4.18 22.45 11.03
N ASN A 288 3.49 21.34 10.73
CA ASN A 288 2.62 21.14 9.55
C ASN A 288 3.30 21.23 8.17
N GLN A 289 4.63 21.14 8.10
CA GLN A 289 5.38 21.05 6.85
C GLN A 289 5.29 19.65 6.23
N LEU A 290 5.02 19.58 4.93
CA LEU A 290 4.85 18.32 4.18
C LEU A 290 6.18 17.78 3.65
N PHE A 291 6.54 16.58 4.08
CA PHE A 291 7.60 15.78 3.46
C PHE A 291 7.03 14.95 2.31
N VAL A 292 7.65 15.05 1.14
CA VAL A 292 7.22 14.34 -0.08
C VAL A 292 8.30 13.37 -0.57
N LYS A 293 9.58 13.58 -0.19
CA LYS A 293 10.67 12.69 -0.61
C LYS A 293 10.72 11.45 0.27
N ASN A 294 10.86 10.27 -0.36
CA ASN A 294 10.90 8.99 0.35
C ASN A 294 11.98 8.91 1.43
N GLU A 295 13.17 9.49 1.20
CA GLU A 295 14.27 9.44 2.19
C GLU A 295 14.00 10.35 3.40
N GLU A 296 13.45 11.55 3.17
CA GLU A 296 13.01 12.45 4.23
C GLU A 296 11.91 11.79 5.08
N ILE A 297 10.92 11.17 4.43
CA ILE A 297 9.86 10.40 5.08
C ILE A 297 10.44 9.25 5.92
N LYS A 298 11.39 8.47 5.38
CA LYS A 298 12.03 7.36 6.12
C LYS A 298 12.83 7.86 7.33
N ASN A 299 13.59 8.93 7.17
CA ASN A 299 14.36 9.51 8.27
C ASN A 299 13.44 10.03 9.37
N ARG A 300 12.35 10.71 8.99
CA ARG A 300 11.35 11.16 9.96
C ARG A 300 10.68 10.00 10.70
N TRP A 301 10.35 8.91 10.00
CA TRP A 301 9.87 7.67 10.63
C TRP A 301 10.89 7.10 11.62
N LYS A 302 12.16 7.06 11.23
CA LYS A 302 13.25 6.58 12.07
C LYS A 302 13.35 7.42 13.35
N GLU A 303 13.35 8.75 13.23
CA GLU A 303 13.41 9.66 14.38
C GLU A 303 12.20 9.51 15.30
N TYR A 304 10.98 9.52 14.75
CA TYR A 304 9.75 9.38 15.52
C TYR A 304 9.76 8.10 16.35
N PHE A 305 10.01 6.96 15.71
CA PHE A 305 10.00 5.68 16.42
C PHE A 305 11.23 5.49 17.32
N ASN A 306 12.37 6.09 17.00
CA ASN A 306 13.52 6.11 17.90
C ASN A 306 13.17 6.84 19.20
N LYS A 307 12.55 8.02 19.11
CA LYS A 307 12.05 8.75 20.28
C LYS A 307 10.94 7.99 21.01
N LEU A 308 9.99 7.39 20.29
CA LEU A 308 8.89 6.64 20.89
C LEU A 308 9.37 5.40 21.66
N PHE A 309 10.33 4.65 21.11
CA PHE A 309 10.81 3.42 21.73
C PHE A 309 11.93 3.64 22.76
N ASN A 310 12.72 4.71 22.64
CA ASN A 310 13.92 4.92 23.46
C ASN A 310 13.89 6.22 24.28
N GLY A 311 13.01 7.17 23.97
CA GLY A 311 13.00 8.51 24.60
C GLY A 311 12.17 8.63 25.87
N GLY A 312 11.57 7.54 26.37
CA GLY A 312 10.73 7.53 27.58
C GLY A 312 11.44 7.08 28.87
N ASN A 313 12.68 6.62 28.79
CA ASN A 313 13.41 6.10 29.95
C ASN A 313 14.59 7.02 30.31
N GLU A 314 14.29 8.25 30.71
CA GLU A 314 15.10 8.94 31.73
C GLU A 314 14.62 8.59 33.15
N SER A 315 13.59 7.73 33.28
CA SER A 315 13.13 7.26 34.59
C SER A 315 13.90 6.01 35.00
N SER A 316 14.71 6.20 36.03
CA SER A 316 15.44 5.21 36.81
C SER A 316 16.38 4.36 35.98
N THR A 317 17.66 4.70 35.99
CA THR A 317 18.69 3.65 36.11
C THR A 317 18.13 2.70 37.16
N ILE A 318 17.72 1.50 36.76
CA ILE A 318 17.54 0.44 37.73
C ILE A 318 18.95 0.30 38.28
N GLU A 319 19.21 0.89 39.44
CA GLU A 319 20.31 0.48 40.28
C GLU A 319 20.01 -1.00 40.52
N LEU A 320 20.59 -1.83 39.67
CA LEU A 320 20.74 -3.23 39.99
C LEU A 320 21.55 -3.17 41.28
N ASP A 321 20.94 -3.63 42.38
CA ASP A 321 21.65 -3.80 43.64
C ASP A 321 23.03 -4.38 43.35
N GLU A 322 24.04 -3.94 44.11
CA GLU A 322 25.39 -4.48 44.04
C GLU A 322 25.33 -5.99 43.84
N PRO A 323 26.13 -6.56 42.93
CA PRO A 323 26.03 -7.97 42.57
C PRO A 323 26.00 -8.76 43.86
N PHE A 324 24.85 -9.40 44.15
CA PHE A 324 24.69 -10.27 45.30
C PHE A 324 25.90 -11.21 45.27
N ASP A 325 26.84 -10.98 46.18
CA ASP A 325 27.96 -11.88 46.43
C ASP A 325 27.37 -13.06 47.16
N ASP A 326 26.68 -13.89 46.39
CA ASP A 326 26.17 -15.15 46.84
C ASP A 326 26.67 -16.16 45.82
N ASN A 327 27.49 -17.08 46.31
CA ASN A 327 28.02 -18.25 45.61
C ASN A 327 26.91 -19.22 45.16
N ASN A 328 25.71 -18.72 44.90
CA ASN A 328 24.60 -19.37 44.27
C ASN A 328 24.79 -19.36 42.74
N MET A 329 25.90 -19.94 42.27
CA MET A 329 25.94 -20.54 40.92
C MET A 329 25.00 -21.75 40.91
N GLY A 330 23.69 -21.49 41.01
CA GLY A 330 22.67 -22.51 40.83
C GLY A 330 22.92 -23.18 39.49
N PHE A 331 23.02 -24.50 39.49
CA PHE A 331 23.24 -25.27 38.26
C PHE A 331 22.10 -25.02 37.27
N VAL A 332 22.29 -24.09 36.34
CA VAL A 332 21.30 -23.84 35.29
C VAL A 332 21.43 -24.94 34.25
N ARG A 333 20.49 -25.89 34.29
CA ARG A 333 20.44 -27.02 33.37
C ARG A 333 20.43 -26.53 31.91
N ARG A 334 21.18 -27.22 31.04
CA ARG A 334 21.11 -27.01 29.58
C ARG A 334 19.68 -27.10 29.08
N ILE A 335 19.36 -26.30 28.07
CA ILE A 335 18.09 -26.34 27.34
C ILE A 335 17.94 -27.71 26.70
N GLN A 336 16.82 -28.35 27.00
CA GLN A 336 16.48 -29.68 26.51
C GLN A 336 15.63 -29.58 25.25
N GLU A 337 15.73 -30.58 24.39
CA GLU A 337 15.01 -30.63 23.11
C GLU A 337 13.48 -30.58 23.30
N TYR A 338 12.95 -31.17 24.37
CA TYR A 338 11.52 -31.14 24.67
C TYR A 338 11.02 -29.70 24.93
N GLU A 339 11.84 -28.84 25.54
CA GLU A 339 11.47 -27.44 25.81
C GLU A 339 11.33 -26.65 24.50
N VAL A 340 12.26 -26.88 23.57
CA VAL A 340 12.23 -26.29 22.24
C VAL A 340 11.06 -26.83 21.43
N LYS A 341 10.78 -28.14 21.52
CA LYS A 341 9.63 -28.79 20.87
C LYS A 341 8.31 -28.20 21.35
N GLU A 342 8.13 -28.06 22.66
CA GLU A 342 6.91 -27.48 23.24
C GLU A 342 6.75 -26.00 22.89
N ALA A 343 7.84 -25.21 22.96
CA ALA A 343 7.81 -23.81 22.53
C ALA A 343 7.45 -23.68 21.04
N LEU A 344 7.98 -24.56 20.18
CA LEU A 344 7.71 -24.56 18.75
C LEU A 344 6.24 -24.92 18.44
N LYS A 345 5.64 -25.86 19.19
CA LYS A 345 4.21 -26.20 19.08
C LYS A 345 3.30 -25.02 19.45
N ARG A 346 3.69 -24.21 20.43
CA ARG A 346 2.91 -23.03 20.88
C ARG A 346 2.98 -21.82 19.94
N MET A 347 3.94 -21.79 19.01
CA MET A 347 4.06 -20.71 18.02
C MET A 347 2.85 -20.67 17.06
N LYS A 348 2.36 -19.49 16.70
CA LYS A 348 1.26 -19.36 15.73
C LYS A 348 1.80 -19.41 14.29
N VAL A 349 1.14 -20.16 13.42
CA VAL A 349 1.41 -20.19 11.96
C VAL A 349 0.78 -18.98 11.25
N GLY A 350 1.23 -18.69 10.03
CA GLY A 350 0.74 -17.59 9.19
C GLY A 350 1.19 -16.20 9.67
N LYS A 351 2.26 -16.12 10.45
CA LYS A 351 2.82 -14.85 10.94
C LYS A 351 3.81 -14.26 9.94
N ALA A 352 3.86 -12.92 9.91
CA ALA A 352 4.75 -12.18 9.02
C ALA A 352 6.21 -12.48 9.34
N MET A 353 7.02 -12.70 8.30
CA MET A 353 8.43 -13.04 8.42
C MET A 353 9.25 -11.84 8.87
N GLY A 354 10.28 -12.10 9.67
CA GLY A 354 11.30 -11.12 10.00
C GLY A 354 12.30 -10.90 8.86
N PRO A 355 13.38 -10.14 9.12
CA PRO A 355 14.46 -9.92 8.16
C PRO A 355 15.12 -11.21 7.68
N ASP A 356 15.06 -12.26 8.50
CA ASP A 356 15.57 -13.58 8.16
C ASP A 356 14.81 -14.27 7.02
N GLY A 357 13.62 -13.81 6.67
CA GLY A 357 12.85 -14.31 5.53
C GLY A 357 12.42 -15.77 5.64
N ILE A 358 12.50 -16.38 6.83
CA ILE A 358 12.11 -17.77 7.09
C ILE A 358 10.87 -17.79 8.00
N PRO A 359 9.77 -18.41 7.56
CA PRO A 359 8.56 -18.53 8.36
C PRO A 359 8.67 -19.68 9.38
N ILE A 360 7.83 -19.69 10.42
CA ILE A 360 7.92 -20.70 11.48
C ILE A 360 7.57 -22.11 10.99
N GLU A 361 6.77 -22.20 9.93
CA GLU A 361 6.32 -23.40 9.25
C GLU A 361 7.48 -24.25 8.73
N VAL A 362 8.56 -23.62 8.27
CA VAL A 362 9.78 -24.34 7.82
C VAL A 362 10.34 -25.19 8.95
N TRP A 363 10.42 -24.62 10.14
CA TRP A 363 10.99 -25.30 11.30
C TRP A 363 10.07 -26.37 11.86
N ARG A 364 8.76 -26.26 11.64
CA ARG A 364 7.81 -27.34 11.93
C ARG A 364 7.94 -28.47 10.92
N CYS A 365 8.13 -28.14 9.64
CA CYS A 365 8.32 -29.11 8.56
C CYS A 365 9.59 -29.96 8.79
N LEU A 366 10.69 -29.33 9.20
CA LEU A 366 11.94 -30.01 9.49
C LEU A 366 11.86 -30.98 10.70
N GLY A 367 10.91 -30.78 11.61
CA GLY A 367 10.65 -31.71 12.71
C GLY A 367 11.83 -31.81 13.69
N ASP A 368 12.19 -33.03 14.09
CA ASP A 368 13.17 -33.27 15.15
C ASP A 368 14.58 -32.77 14.79
N ILE A 369 14.97 -32.74 13.50
CA ILE A 369 16.29 -32.20 13.12
C ILE A 369 16.41 -30.71 13.44
N ALA A 370 15.33 -29.95 13.21
CA ALA A 370 15.29 -28.54 13.58
C ALA A 370 15.32 -28.36 15.09
N ILE A 371 14.72 -29.27 15.85
CA ILE A 371 14.76 -29.23 17.32
C ILE A 371 16.19 -29.44 17.81
N VAL A 372 16.92 -30.43 17.30
CA VAL A 372 18.33 -30.68 17.64
C VAL A 372 19.19 -29.45 17.32
N TRP A 373 19.08 -28.91 16.11
CA TRP A 373 19.85 -27.74 15.69
C TRP A 373 19.57 -26.49 16.52
N LEU A 374 18.29 -26.19 16.74
CA LEU A 374 17.88 -25.03 17.53
C LEU A 374 18.30 -25.19 18.98
N THR A 375 18.20 -26.39 19.56
CA THR A 375 18.61 -26.66 20.95
C THR A 375 20.12 -26.45 21.12
N LYS A 376 20.94 -26.88 20.15
CA LYS A 376 22.38 -26.60 20.17
C LYS A 376 22.67 -25.11 20.10
N LEU A 377 22.08 -24.41 19.12
CA LEU A 377 22.24 -22.96 18.99
C LEU A 377 21.81 -22.21 20.26
N PHE A 378 20.66 -22.58 20.82
CA PHE A 378 20.10 -22.03 22.04
C PHE A 378 21.04 -22.23 23.24
N ASN A 379 21.61 -23.42 23.41
CA ASN A 379 22.61 -23.65 24.46
C ASN A 379 23.91 -22.86 24.22
N THR A 380 24.35 -22.71 22.97
CA THR A 380 25.53 -21.87 22.65
C THR A 380 25.25 -20.40 22.95
N ILE A 381 24.06 -19.88 22.62
CA ILE A 381 23.65 -18.52 22.99
C ILE A 381 23.61 -18.38 24.52
N PHE A 382 23.04 -19.36 25.22
CA PHE A 382 22.96 -19.37 26.68
C PHE A 382 24.34 -19.31 27.33
N TRP A 383 25.31 -20.06 26.80
CA TRP A 383 26.65 -20.17 27.37
C TRP A 383 27.56 -18.99 27.01
N THR A 384 27.48 -18.50 25.76
CA THR A 384 28.34 -17.41 25.27
C THR A 384 27.78 -16.01 25.56
N ASN A 385 26.52 -15.91 26.01
CA ASN A 385 25.77 -14.65 26.12
C ASN A 385 25.73 -13.84 24.81
N ARG A 386 25.91 -14.50 23.65
CA ARG A 386 25.90 -13.85 22.34
C ARG A 386 24.86 -14.46 21.42
N MET A 387 23.81 -13.69 21.13
CA MET A 387 22.84 -14.04 20.08
C MET A 387 23.37 -13.70 18.69
N PRO A 388 22.93 -14.42 17.63
CA PRO A 388 23.26 -14.10 16.25
C PRO A 388 22.92 -12.64 15.91
N ASP A 389 23.82 -11.95 15.21
CA ASP A 389 23.66 -10.54 14.87
C ASP A 389 22.43 -10.31 14.00
N GLU A 390 22.08 -11.25 13.12
CA GLU A 390 20.87 -11.17 12.29
C GLU A 390 19.57 -11.05 13.13
N TRP A 391 19.55 -11.61 14.35
CA TRP A 391 18.38 -11.51 15.25
C TRP A 391 18.25 -10.13 15.89
N ARG A 392 19.33 -9.35 15.94
CA ARG A 392 19.34 -8.00 16.50
C ARG A 392 18.69 -6.97 15.58
N TRP A 393 18.47 -7.33 14.32
CA TRP A 393 17.80 -6.48 13.34
C TRP A 393 16.30 -6.78 13.28
N SER A 394 15.51 -5.72 13.14
CA SER A 394 14.07 -5.84 12.88
C SER A 394 13.66 -4.89 11.76
N THR A 395 12.60 -5.25 11.02
CA THR A 395 11.98 -4.34 10.06
C THR A 395 10.79 -3.66 10.70
N LEU A 396 10.82 -2.34 10.78
CA LEU A 396 9.72 -1.55 11.31
C LEU A 396 8.71 -1.23 10.20
N VAL A 397 7.45 -1.54 10.44
CA VAL A 397 6.35 -1.27 9.52
C VAL A 397 5.35 -0.34 10.21
N PRO A 398 5.24 0.93 9.79
CA PRO A 398 4.19 1.83 10.25
C PRO A 398 2.84 1.39 9.67
N ILE A 399 1.85 1.21 10.53
CA ILE A 399 0.47 0.87 10.16
C ILE A 399 -0.45 1.96 10.67
N PHE A 400 -1.21 2.58 9.77
CA PHE A 400 -2.18 3.61 10.10
C PHE A 400 -3.31 3.03 10.97
N GLU A 401 -3.65 3.71 12.06
CA GLU A 401 -4.67 3.26 13.01
C GLU A 401 -6.12 3.53 12.56
N ASN A 402 -6.31 3.98 11.31
CA ASN A 402 -7.61 4.35 10.72
C ASN A 402 -8.34 5.45 11.53
N LYS A 403 -7.59 6.30 12.23
CA LYS A 403 -8.11 7.43 13.00
C LYS A 403 -7.19 8.64 12.83
N GLY A 404 -7.78 9.83 12.70
CA GLY A 404 -7.05 11.09 12.53
C GLY A 404 -6.51 11.33 11.12
N ASP A 405 -5.64 12.33 10.98
CA ASP A 405 -4.97 12.68 9.73
C ASP A 405 -3.98 11.57 9.29
N VAL A 406 -4.15 11.05 8.08
CA VAL A 406 -3.26 10.06 7.44
C VAL A 406 -1.86 10.63 7.24
N GLN A 407 -1.71 11.94 7.15
CA GLN A 407 -0.42 12.60 6.98
C GLN A 407 0.29 12.80 8.33
N SER A 408 -0.37 12.60 9.47
CA SER A 408 0.26 12.72 10.79
C SER A 408 0.92 11.41 11.21
N PHE A 409 2.19 11.49 11.64
CA PHE A 409 2.96 10.33 12.09
C PHE A 409 2.48 9.72 13.41
N THR A 410 1.79 10.50 14.25
CA THR A 410 1.26 10.02 15.55
C THR A 410 0.14 9.00 15.39
N ASN A 411 -0.57 9.04 14.26
CA ASN A 411 -1.69 8.14 13.97
C ASN A 411 -1.25 6.78 13.40
N TYR A 412 0.03 6.43 13.55
CA TYR A 412 0.60 5.19 13.07
C TYR A 412 1.20 4.36 14.19
N ARG A 413 0.86 3.07 14.16
CA ARG A 413 1.46 2.05 15.01
C ARG A 413 2.69 1.46 14.35
N GLY A 414 3.82 1.50 15.03
CA GLY A 414 5.05 0.83 14.59
C GLY A 414 5.05 -0.66 14.93
N ILE A 415 4.95 -1.53 13.93
CA ILE A 415 5.10 -2.99 14.13
C ILE A 415 6.52 -3.41 13.78
N LYS A 416 7.25 -3.99 14.75
CA LYS A 416 8.57 -4.59 14.54
C LYS A 416 8.43 -6.04 14.07
N LEU A 417 8.84 -6.31 12.83
CA LEU A 417 9.02 -7.67 12.31
C LEU A 417 10.40 -8.15 12.72
N MET A 418 10.44 -9.15 13.61
CA MET A 418 11.67 -9.77 14.13
C MET A 418 11.76 -11.22 13.65
N SER A 419 12.96 -11.81 13.72
CA SER A 419 13.14 -13.24 13.44
C SER A 419 12.19 -14.07 14.31
N HIS A 420 11.59 -15.10 13.70
CA HIS A 420 10.77 -16.06 14.45
C HIS A 420 11.60 -16.85 15.46
N LYS A 421 12.93 -16.92 15.29
CA LYS A 421 13.82 -17.68 16.18
C LYS A 421 14.23 -16.94 17.43
N MET A 422 14.39 -15.63 17.34
CA MET A 422 14.44 -14.78 18.52
C MET A 422 13.20 -14.97 19.40
N LYS A 423 12.00 -14.91 18.81
CA LYS A 423 10.73 -15.13 19.56
C LYS A 423 10.60 -16.55 20.13
N LEU A 424 11.15 -17.55 19.44
CA LEU A 424 11.15 -18.92 19.93
C LEU A 424 12.09 -19.08 21.12
N TRP A 425 13.29 -18.49 21.03
CA TRP A 425 14.25 -18.42 22.13
C TRP A 425 13.64 -17.73 23.37
N GLU A 426 13.05 -16.55 23.19
CA GLU A 426 12.37 -15.81 24.25
C GLU A 426 11.31 -16.66 24.95
N ARG A 427 10.52 -17.44 24.21
CA ARG A 427 9.51 -18.35 24.79
C ARG A 427 10.11 -19.49 25.60
N VAL A 428 11.24 -20.04 25.18
CA VAL A 428 11.93 -21.10 25.95
C VAL A 428 12.43 -20.53 27.27
N ILE A 429 13.07 -19.35 27.22
CA ILE A 429 13.57 -18.67 28.43
C ILE A 429 12.43 -18.22 29.33
N GLU A 430 11.37 -17.62 28.78
CA GLU A 430 10.18 -17.22 29.52
C GLU A 430 9.51 -18.40 30.22
N HIS A 431 9.41 -19.56 29.57
CA HIS A 431 8.86 -20.76 30.20
C HIS A 431 9.71 -21.26 31.37
N ARG A 432 11.04 -21.13 31.30
CA ARG A 432 11.94 -21.45 32.41
C ARG A 432 11.80 -20.45 33.56
N LEU A 433 11.81 -19.16 33.25
CA LEU A 433 11.65 -18.09 34.24
C LEU A 433 10.33 -18.23 35.00
N ARG A 434 9.21 -18.48 34.31
CA ARG A 434 7.90 -18.71 34.94
C ARG A 434 7.84 -19.90 35.89
N LYS A 435 8.74 -20.88 35.77
CA LYS A 435 8.82 -21.98 36.75
C LYS A 435 9.57 -21.58 38.01
N MET A 436 10.41 -20.55 37.93
CA MET A 436 11.25 -20.05 39.02
C MET A 436 10.64 -18.83 39.70
N THR A 437 9.74 -18.11 39.02
CA THR A 437 9.07 -16.93 39.57
C THR A 437 7.66 -17.25 40.03
N SER A 438 7.35 -16.95 41.30
CA SER A 438 5.99 -16.84 41.79
C SER A 438 5.49 -15.43 41.48
N VAL A 439 4.39 -15.32 40.72
CA VAL A 439 3.70 -14.05 40.54
C VAL A 439 2.66 -13.97 41.64
N THR A 440 2.90 -13.15 42.66
CA THR A 440 1.87 -12.81 43.65
C THR A 440 0.73 -12.09 42.93
N GLN A 441 -0.52 -12.50 43.19
CA GLN A 441 -1.68 -11.77 42.70
C GLN A 441 -1.68 -10.38 43.34
N ASN A 442 -1.64 -9.33 42.52
CA ASN A 442 -1.92 -7.96 42.96
C ASN A 442 -3.40 -7.76 43.16
#